data_AF-A0A1M6K2S3-F1
#
_entry.id   AF-A0A1M6K2S3-F1
#
_cell.length_a   1.000
_cell.length_b   1.000
_cell.length_c   1.000
_cell.angle_alpha   90.00
_cell.angle_beta   90.00
_cell.angle_gamma   90.00
#
_symmetry.space_group_name_H-M   'P 1'
#
loop_
_entity.id
_entity.type
_entity.pdbx_description
1 polymer ?
#
loop_
_entity_poly.entity_id
_entity_poly.type
_entity_poly.pdbx_seq_one_letter_code
_entity_poly.pdbx_strand_id
1 'polypeptide(L)' 'MNKENLSTFMLLNKRIDYIFTSKELEVLKYDVYPVYMSDHYPVFVQLKL' A
#
# COMPACT_ATOMS: atom_id res chain seq x y z
N MET A 1 -7.71 -6.26 7.06
CA MET A 1 -7.48 -5.09 6.17
C MET A 1 -7.63 -5.58 4.74
N ASN A 2 -8.86 -5.64 4.21
CA ASN A 2 -9.14 -6.30 2.93
C ASN A 2 -8.92 -5.34 1.76
N LYS A 3 -7.66 -4.96 1.53
CA LYS A 3 -7.24 -3.99 0.50
C LYS A 3 -6.11 -4.55 -0.37
N GLU A 4 -5.89 -5.86 -0.32
CA GLU A 4 -4.88 -6.56 -1.12
C GLU A 4 -5.24 -6.57 -2.62
N ASN A 5 -6.49 -6.27 -2.95
CA ASN A 5 -6.96 -6.11 -4.33
C ASN A 5 -6.78 -4.68 -4.87
N LEU A 6 -6.39 -3.71 -4.04
CA LEU A 6 -6.15 -2.34 -4.51
C LEU A 6 -4.87 -2.31 -5.34
N SER A 7 -5.03 -1.89 -6.59
CA SER A 7 -3.90 -1.66 -7.50
C SER A 7 -3.00 -0.56 -6.98
N THR A 8 -1.70 -0.72 -7.21
CA THR A 8 -0.68 0.29 -6.95
C THR A 8 -0.03 0.78 -8.25
N PHE A 9 -0.43 0.24 -9.40
CA PHE A 9 0.15 0.54 -10.71
C PHE A 9 -0.95 0.81 -11.74
N MET A 10 -1.00 2.04 -12.23
CA MET A 10 -2.11 2.53 -13.05
C MET A 10 -2.27 1.79 -14.37
N LEU A 11 -1.17 1.53 -15.06
CA LEU A 11 -1.21 1.06 -16.45
C LEU A 11 -1.82 -0.34 -16.59
N LEU A 12 -1.60 -1.22 -15.60
CA LEU A 12 -2.05 -2.61 -15.66
C LEU A 12 -3.11 -2.96 -14.62
N ASN A 13 -3.53 -2.00 -13.79
CA ASN A 13 -4.42 -2.22 -12.65
C ASN A 13 -3.96 -3.42 -11.79
N LYS A 14 -2.65 -3.48 -11.50
CA LYS A 14 -2.02 -4.54 -10.69
C LYS A 14 -1.50 -4.00 -9.37
N ARG A 15 -1.32 -4.88 -8.39
CA ARG A 15 -0.61 -4.59 -7.16
C ARG A 15 0.81 -5.15 -7.24
N ILE A 16 1.78 -4.26 -7.35
CA ILE A 16 3.20 -4.61 -7.45
C ILE A 16 4.06 -3.94 -6.36
N ASP A 17 3.47 -3.07 -5.55
CA ASP A 17 4.14 -2.37 -4.45
C ASP A 17 3.70 -2.92 -3.08
N TYR A 18 4.68 -3.21 -2.23
CA TYR A 18 4.49 -3.84 -0.92
C TYR A 18 5.40 -3.22 0.13
N ILE A 19 4.91 -3.15 1.36
CA ILE A 19 5.70 -2.79 2.54
C ILE A 19 5.77 -4.04 3.41
N PHE A 20 6.97 -4.59 3.60
CA PHE A 20 7.21 -5.72 4.49
C PHE A 20 7.58 -5.21 5.88
N THR A 21 7.07 -5.85 6.92
CA THR A 21 7.34 -5.49 8.32
C THR A 21 7.89 -6.69 9.09
N SER A 22 8.62 -6.41 10.17
CA SER A 22 9.03 -7.44 11.11
C SER A 22 7.88 -7.77 12.09
N LYS A 23 8.01 -8.84 12.87
CA LYS A 23 6.94 -9.31 13.77
C LYS A 23 6.74 -8.39 15.00
N GLU A 24 7.74 -7.58 15.29
CA GLU A 24 7.77 -6.63 16.40
C GLU A 24 6.95 -5.36 16.09
N LEU A 25 6.59 -5.13 14.81
CA LEU A 25 5.82 -3.97 14.39
C LEU A 25 4.36 -4.33 14.18
N GLU A 26 3.46 -3.70 14.93
CA GLU A 26 2.02 -3.84 14.75
C GLU A 26 1.55 -2.93 13.61
N VAL A 27 0.92 -3.51 12.57
CA VAL A 27 0.33 -2.76 11.46
C VAL A 27 -1.10 -2.35 11.82
N LEU A 28 -1.30 -1.08 12.16
CA LEU A 28 -2.61 -0.55 12.57
C LEU A 28 -3.52 -0.25 11.38
N LYS A 29 -2.99 0.36 10.33
CA LYS A 29 -3.73 0.76 9.13
C LYS A 29 -2.81 0.77 7.91
N TYR A 30 -3.37 0.49 6.73
CA TYR A 30 -2.76 0.89 5.47
C TYR A 30 -3.83 1.34 4.46
N ASP A 31 -3.40 2.20 3.53
CA ASP A 31 -4.22 2.78 2.46
C ASP A 31 -3.41 2.91 1.16
N VAL A 32 -4.11 2.87 0.03
CA VAL A 32 -3.57 3.23 -1.28
C VAL A 32 -4.32 4.47 -1.75
N TYR A 33 -3.61 5.54 -2.11
CA TYR A 33 -4.24 6.78 -2.53
C TYR A 33 -4.12 6.95 -4.05
N PRO A 34 -5.22 6.99 -4.80
CA PRO A 34 -5.19 7.16 -6.25
C PRO A 34 -4.91 8.62 -6.61
N VAL A 35 -3.63 9.01 -6.61
CA VAL A 35 -3.15 10.35 -6.98
C VAL A 35 -2.38 10.30 -8.29
N TYR A 36 -2.51 11.34 -9.11
CA TYR A 36 -1.91 11.42 -10.45
C TYR A 36 -0.60 12.22 -10.43
N MET A 37 0.40 11.68 -9.72
CA MET A 37 1.74 12.30 -9.61
C MET A 37 2.89 11.37 -10.04
N SER A 38 2.58 10.11 -10.29
CA SER A 38 3.46 9.03 -10.73
C SER A 38 2.59 8.02 -11.48
N ASP A 39 3.17 7.05 -12.21
CA ASP A 39 2.48 5.88 -12.76
C ASP A 39 2.10 4.82 -11.70
N HIS A 40 2.60 5.00 -10.48
CA HIS A 40 2.25 4.22 -9.30
C HIS A 40 1.45 5.02 -8.25
N TYR A 41 0.47 4.38 -7.61
CA TYR A 41 -0.25 4.92 -6.46
C TYR A 41 0.52 4.64 -5.16
N PRO A 42 0.74 5.65 -4.30
CA PRO A 42 1.45 5.48 -3.04
C PRO A 42 0.68 4.59 -2.04
N VAL A 43 1.43 3.78 -1.30
CA VAL A 43 0.95 2.98 -0.18
C VAL A 43 1.37 3.65 1.12
N PHE A 44 0.40 4.02 1.96
CA PHE A 44 0.66 4.57 3.30
C PHE A 44 0.38 3.50 4.35
N VAL A 45 1.23 3.42 5.37
CA VAL A 45 1.07 2.51 6.49
C VAL A 45 1.20 3.28 7.80
N GLN A 46 0.35 2.94 8.77
CA GLN A 46 0.47 3.38 10.16
C GLN A 46 0.94 2.19 10.99
N LEU A 47 2.10 2.35 11.60
CA LEU A 47 2.75 1.33 12.43
C LEU A 47 2.73 1.75 13.89
N LYS A 48 2.72 0.76 14.78
CA LYS A 48 2.95 0.94 16.21
C LYS A 48 4.13 0.07 16.64
N LEU A 49 4.98 0.67 17.46
CA LEU A 49 6.11 0.03 18.15
C LEU A 49 5.64 -0.62 19.45
#